data_AF-A0A645AC47-F1
#
_entry.id   AF-A0A645AC47-F1
#
_cell.length_a   1.000
_cell.length_b   1.000
_cell.length_c   1.000
_cell.angle_alpha   90.00
_cell.angle_beta   90.00
_cell.angle_gamma   90.00
#
_symmetry.space_group_name_H-M   'P 1'
#
loop_
_entity.id
_entity.type
_entity.pdbx_description
1 polymer ?
#
loop_
_entity_poly.entity_id
_entity_poly.type
_entity_poly.pdbx_seq_one_letter_code
_entity_poly.pdbx_strand_id
1 'polypeptide(L)'
;MSSGALSRVERGLLGASLRNAMAIARGLGCELGDLVQPSAEVSITRKGEYQRYVHEDTGVERLALAHPSPGLEMVQYQLPPGSASSHFAAHRHGTREVFHILEGAVRVWAGPELIVLHAGDTAVLEMDTEHRFANEGRKPARLILLVVAPMK
;
A
#
# COMPACT_ATOMS: atom_id res chain seq x y z
N MET A 1 5.65 24.13 -22.75
CA MET A 1 6.07 24.94 -21.58
C MET A 1 7.26 25.79 -22.02
N SER A 2 7.46 27.00 -21.49
CA SER A 2 8.63 27.83 -21.86
C SER A 2 9.88 27.38 -21.13
N SER A 3 11.07 27.66 -21.69
CA SER A 3 12.37 27.37 -21.06
C SER A 3 12.51 28.02 -19.68
N GLY A 4 12.05 29.27 -19.53
CA GLY A 4 12.05 29.97 -18.23
C GLY A 4 11.10 29.33 -17.20
N ALA A 5 9.96 28.79 -17.64
CA ALA A 5 9.05 28.08 -16.75
C ALA A 5 9.64 26.71 -16.32
N LEU A 6 10.26 25.98 -17.24
CA LEU A 6 10.97 24.73 -16.94
C LEU A 6 12.10 24.95 -15.93
N SER A 7 12.92 25.98 -16.15
CA SER A 7 14.04 26.32 -15.28
C SER A 7 13.62 26.69 -13.85
N ARG A 8 12.41 27.26 -13.66
CA ARG A 8 11.86 27.51 -12.32
C ARG A 8 11.32 26.24 -11.67
N VAL A 9 10.76 25.30 -12.46
CA VAL A 9 10.35 23.98 -11.96
C VAL A 9 11.57 23.20 -11.47
N GLU A 10 12.66 23.17 -12.24
CA GLU A 10 13.91 22.49 -11.87
C GLU A 10 14.54 23.03 -10.58
N ARG A 11 14.43 24.34 -10.34
CA ARG A 11 14.91 24.98 -9.11
C ARG A 11 13.94 24.91 -7.92
N GLY A 12 12.81 24.21 -8.05
CA GLY A 12 11.78 24.14 -7.01
C GLY A 12 11.04 25.46 -6.75
N LEU A 13 11.21 26.46 -7.62
CA LEU A 13 10.60 27.80 -7.52
C LEU A 13 9.21 27.86 -8.16
N LEU A 14 8.75 26.76 -8.78
CA LEU A 14 7.43 26.63 -9.38
C LEU A 14 6.98 25.17 -9.28
N GLY A 15 5.84 24.89 -8.63
CA GLY A 15 5.23 23.56 -8.68
C GLY A 15 4.77 23.23 -10.11
N ALA A 16 5.08 22.03 -10.59
CA ALA A 16 4.54 21.56 -11.87
C ALA A 16 3.09 21.08 -11.67
N SER A 17 2.14 21.62 -12.45
CA SER A 17 0.82 20.99 -12.55
C SER A 17 0.95 19.61 -13.19
N LEU A 18 0.01 18.69 -12.92
CA LEU A 18 0.00 17.36 -13.53
C LEU A 18 0.13 17.42 -15.06
N ARG A 19 -0.59 18.36 -15.70
CA ARG A 19 -0.52 18.61 -17.15
C ARG A 19 0.91 18.97 -17.60
N ASN A 20 1.61 19.79 -16.83
CA ASN A 20 2.98 20.18 -17.14
C ASN A 20 3.97 19.04 -16.88
N ALA A 21 3.82 18.32 -15.77
CA ALA A 21 4.66 17.17 -15.44
C ALA A 21 4.57 16.07 -16.52
N MET A 22 3.36 15.76 -16.98
CA MET A 22 3.16 14.83 -18.11
C MET A 22 3.78 15.35 -19.42
N ALA A 23 3.73 16.66 -19.67
CA ALA A 23 4.35 17.25 -20.86
C ALA A 23 5.89 17.20 -20.79
N ILE A 24 6.46 17.36 -19.60
CA ILE A 24 7.90 17.21 -19.34
C ILE A 24 8.30 15.75 -19.58
N ALA A 25 7.57 14.79 -19.00
CA ALA A 25 7.85 13.35 -19.15
C ALA A 25 7.87 12.93 -20.62
N ARG A 26 6.83 13.33 -21.38
CA ARG A 26 6.78 13.11 -22.83
C ARG A 26 7.95 13.74 -23.59
N GLY A 27 8.35 14.97 -23.22
CA GLY A 27 9.48 15.65 -23.84
C GLY A 27 10.83 14.99 -23.57
N LEU A 28 10.96 14.33 -22.41
CA LEU A 28 12.15 13.59 -22.00
C LEU A 28 12.12 12.11 -22.42
N GLY A 29 11.01 11.64 -22.99
CA GLY A 29 10.85 10.23 -23.38
C GLY A 29 10.74 9.27 -22.20
N CYS A 30 10.33 9.75 -21.03
CA CYS A 30 10.14 8.95 -19.81
C CYS A 30 8.68 8.91 -19.36
N GLU A 31 8.37 8.04 -18.39
CA GLU A 31 7.07 8.02 -17.74
C GLU A 31 7.00 9.10 -16.63
N LEU A 32 5.79 9.52 -16.26
CA LEU A 32 5.62 10.51 -15.18
C LEU A 32 6.23 10.01 -13.85
N GLY A 33 6.18 8.71 -13.59
CA GLY A 33 6.77 8.09 -12.39
C GLY A 33 8.28 8.29 -12.30
N ASP A 34 8.98 8.37 -13.43
CA ASP A 34 10.43 8.59 -13.47
C ASP A 34 10.82 10.00 -13.02
N LEU A 35 9.90 10.97 -13.12
CA LEU A 35 10.12 12.35 -12.67
C LEU A 35 9.88 12.56 -11.17
N VAL A 36 9.24 11.59 -10.51
CA VAL A 36 8.78 11.73 -9.12
C VAL A 36 9.53 10.77 -8.19
N GLN A 37 10.59 10.12 -8.67
CA GLN A 37 11.40 9.21 -7.84
C GLN A 37 11.89 9.97 -6.59
N PRO A 38 11.53 9.51 -5.38
CA PRO A 38 12.02 10.12 -4.15
C PRO A 38 13.54 9.97 -4.09
N SER A 39 14.25 11.09 -4.01
CA SER A 39 15.72 11.15 -4.01
C SER A 39 16.35 10.95 -2.62
N ALA A 40 15.61 10.42 -1.65
CA ALA A 40 16.09 10.25 -0.29
C ALA A 40 16.64 8.84 -0.08
N GLU A 41 17.93 8.72 0.24
CA GLU A 41 18.55 7.46 0.67
C GLU A 41 17.87 6.87 1.92
N VAL A 42 17.27 7.74 2.75
CA VAL A 42 16.49 7.35 3.93
C VAL A 42 15.24 8.22 3.99
N SER A 43 14.07 7.58 4.04
CA SER A 43 12.79 8.23 4.33
C SER A 43 12.25 7.75 5.67
N ILE A 44 11.63 8.65 6.43
CA ILE A 44 11.04 8.32 7.74
C ILE A 44 9.62 8.86 7.79
N THR A 45 8.64 7.96 7.90
CA THR A 45 7.26 8.32 8.26
C THR A 45 7.08 8.11 9.76
N ARG A 46 6.86 9.18 10.52
CA ARG A 46 6.72 9.06 11.98
C ARG A 46 5.34 8.53 12.34
N LYS A 47 5.25 7.98 13.55
CA LYS A 47 3.97 7.54 14.12
C LYS A 47 2.97 8.70 14.13
N GLY A 48 1.83 8.51 13.48
CA GLY A 48 0.76 9.51 13.39
C GLY A 48 0.78 10.34 12.09
N GLU A 49 1.83 10.22 11.28
CA GLU A 49 1.94 10.88 9.97
C GLU A 49 1.47 9.99 8.80
N TYR A 50 1.08 8.75 9.08
CA TYR A 50 0.62 7.81 8.08
C TYR A 50 -0.65 8.32 7.38
N GLN A 51 -0.74 8.03 6.08
CA GLN A 51 -2.03 8.08 5.40
C GLN A 51 -2.95 7.04 6.04
N ARG A 52 -4.08 7.50 6.58
CA ARG A 52 -5.02 6.70 7.36
C ARG A 52 -6.34 6.62 6.63
N TYR A 53 -6.82 5.39 6.45
CA TYR A 53 -8.15 5.10 5.92
C TYR A 53 -8.91 4.24 6.93
N VAL A 54 -10.18 4.58 7.19
CA VAL A 54 -11.06 3.81 8.07
C VAL A 54 -12.30 3.47 7.26
N HIS A 55 -12.64 2.19 7.20
CA HIS A 55 -13.87 1.73 6.57
C HIS A 55 -15.04 2.04 7.51
N GLU A 56 -15.98 2.90 7.07
CA GLU A 56 -17.03 3.43 7.93
C GLU A 56 -17.92 2.33 8.54
N ASP A 57 -18.28 1.32 7.75
CA ASP A 57 -19.19 0.25 8.20
C ASP A 57 -18.57 -0.75 9.18
N THR A 58 -17.26 -1.02 9.06
CA THR A 58 -16.61 -2.12 9.81
C THR A 58 -15.63 -1.61 10.85
N GLY A 59 -15.26 -0.32 10.79
CA GLY A 59 -14.23 0.28 11.63
C GLY A 59 -12.82 -0.25 11.35
N VAL A 60 -12.64 -1.06 10.29
CA VAL A 60 -11.31 -1.54 9.90
C VAL A 60 -10.47 -0.37 9.46
N GLU A 61 -9.32 -0.22 10.11
CA GLU A 61 -8.35 0.83 9.82
C GLU A 61 -7.19 0.27 9.02
N ARG A 62 -6.78 1.02 8.00
CA ARG A 62 -5.58 0.81 7.19
C ARG A 62 -4.65 2.02 7.32
N LEU A 63 -3.41 1.78 7.69
CA LEU A 63 -2.34 2.78 7.71
C LEU A 63 -1.32 2.44 6.62
N ALA A 64 -1.08 3.36 5.70
CA ALA A 64 0.00 3.21 4.73
C ALA A 64 1.34 3.58 5.39
N LEU A 65 2.20 2.58 5.60
CA LEU A 65 3.45 2.76 6.34
C LEU A 65 4.59 3.18 5.42
N ALA A 66 4.77 2.49 4.29
CA ALA A 66 5.85 2.75 3.34
C ALA A 66 5.55 2.24 1.93
N HIS A 67 6.12 2.93 0.94
CA HIS A 67 6.15 2.56 -0.47
C HIS A 67 7.58 2.66 -1.00
N PRO A 68 8.47 1.72 -0.62
CA PRO A 68 9.91 1.81 -0.89
C PRO A 68 10.27 1.76 -2.39
N SER A 69 9.44 1.11 -3.20
CA SER A 69 9.61 1.03 -4.66
C SER A 69 8.27 0.77 -5.34
N PRO A 70 8.16 0.98 -6.66
CA PRO A 70 7.00 0.52 -7.42
C PRO A 70 6.74 -0.97 -7.17
N GLY A 71 5.48 -1.31 -6.90
CA GLY A 71 5.07 -2.69 -6.61
C GLY A 71 5.35 -3.18 -5.19
N LEU A 72 5.99 -2.38 -4.33
CA LEU A 72 6.20 -2.75 -2.93
C LEU A 72 5.45 -1.77 -2.01
N GLU A 73 4.50 -2.30 -1.24
CA GLU A 73 3.72 -1.52 -0.28
C GLU A 73 3.69 -2.22 1.08
N MET A 74 4.00 -1.47 2.14
CA MET A 74 3.87 -1.93 3.52
C MET A 74 2.74 -1.17 4.21
N VAL A 75 1.76 -1.90 4.73
CA VAL A 75 0.63 -1.33 5.48
C VAL A 75 0.41 -2.03 6.80
N GLN A 76 -0.24 -1.33 7.72
CA GLN A 76 -0.80 -1.93 8.94
C GLN A 76 -2.31 -1.94 8.85
N TYR A 77 -2.93 -3.06 9.23
CA TYR A 77 -4.36 -3.11 9.50
C TYR A 77 -4.64 -3.24 10.98
N GLN A 78 -5.68 -2.54 11.44
CA GLN A 78 -6.31 -2.77 12.74
C GLN A 78 -7.78 -3.15 12.53
N LEU A 79 -8.16 -4.31 13.05
CA LEU A 79 -9.48 -4.89 12.91
C LEU A 79 -10.18 -4.91 14.27
N PRO A 80 -11.26 -4.13 14.46
CA PRO A 80 -12.15 -4.29 15.61
C PRO A 80 -12.67 -5.74 15.77
N PRO A 81 -13.11 -6.15 16.97
CA PRO A 81 -13.76 -7.44 17.17
C PRO A 81 -14.95 -7.64 16.22
N GLY A 82 -15.04 -8.81 15.58
CA GLY A 82 -16.13 -9.17 14.65
C GLY A 82 -16.10 -8.44 13.30
N SER A 83 -15.04 -7.69 12.99
CA SER A 83 -14.93 -6.93 11.75
C SER A 83 -14.20 -7.70 10.64
N ALA A 84 -14.40 -7.28 9.40
CA ALA A 84 -13.76 -7.83 8.22
C ALA A 84 -13.30 -6.72 7.27
N SER A 85 -12.24 -7.00 6.51
CA SER A 85 -11.89 -6.20 5.35
C SER A 85 -13.00 -6.23 4.31
N SER A 86 -12.96 -5.29 3.36
CA SER A 86 -13.68 -5.44 2.10
C SER A 86 -13.23 -6.72 1.37
N HIS A 87 -14.02 -7.16 0.39
CA HIS A 87 -13.57 -8.19 -0.55
C HIS A 87 -12.62 -7.52 -1.56
N PHE A 88 -11.41 -8.04 -1.66
CA PHE A 88 -10.44 -7.58 -2.63
C PHE A 88 -10.54 -8.44 -3.88
N ALA A 89 -10.64 -7.78 -5.03
CA ALA A 89 -10.49 -8.45 -6.31
C ALA A 89 -9.08 -9.07 -6.42
N ALA A 90 -8.96 -10.11 -7.23
CA ALA A 90 -7.67 -10.71 -7.57
C ALA A 90 -6.64 -9.64 -7.95
N HIS A 91 -5.48 -9.67 -7.29
CA HIS A 91 -4.36 -8.83 -7.68
C HIS A 91 -3.75 -9.33 -8.99
N ARG A 92 -2.82 -8.54 -9.55
CA ARG A 92 -2.09 -8.93 -10.76
C ARG A 92 -1.42 -10.28 -10.51
N HIS A 93 -1.46 -11.16 -11.51
CA HIS A 93 -0.77 -12.46 -11.44
C HIS A 93 0.69 -12.30 -10.99
N GLY A 94 1.12 -13.14 -10.05
CA GLY A 94 2.44 -13.06 -9.40
C GLY A 94 2.52 -12.10 -8.21
N THR A 95 1.42 -11.42 -7.84
CA THR A 95 1.38 -10.61 -6.61
C THR A 95 1.40 -11.53 -5.39
N ARG A 96 2.29 -11.22 -4.45
CA ARG A 96 2.39 -11.90 -3.16
C ARG A 96 2.06 -10.95 -2.03
N GLU A 97 1.40 -11.47 -1.02
CA GLU A 97 1.17 -10.77 0.22
C GLU A 97 1.84 -11.50 1.38
N VAL A 98 2.54 -10.75 2.22
CA VAL A 98 3.14 -11.26 3.46
C VAL A 98 2.37 -10.69 4.64
N PHE A 99 1.65 -11.55 5.33
CA PHE A 99 0.93 -11.24 6.56
C PHE A 99 1.87 -11.48 7.74
N HIS A 100 1.94 -10.54 8.66
CA HIS A 100 2.55 -10.75 9.97
C HIS A 100 1.62 -10.25 11.07
N ILE A 101 1.16 -11.14 11.95
CA ILE A 101 0.17 -10.80 12.97
C ILE A 101 0.88 -10.23 14.19
N LEU A 102 0.57 -8.98 14.52
CA LEU A 102 1.10 -8.29 15.69
C LEU A 102 0.27 -8.60 16.94
N GLU A 103 -1.05 -8.74 16.80
CA GLU A 103 -1.98 -8.91 17.90
C GLU A 103 -3.23 -9.66 17.46
N GLY A 104 -3.77 -10.48 18.36
CA GLY A 104 -5.03 -11.20 18.12
C GLY A 104 -4.87 -12.38 17.17
N ALA A 105 -5.94 -12.64 16.41
CA ALA A 105 -5.96 -13.66 15.37
C ALA A 105 -6.74 -13.12 14.15
N VAL A 106 -6.30 -13.50 12.96
CA VAL A 106 -6.88 -13.05 11.70
C VAL A 106 -7.16 -14.28 10.85
N ARG A 107 -8.40 -14.41 10.39
CA ARG A 107 -8.78 -15.41 9.39
C ARG A 107 -8.60 -14.79 8.01
N VAL A 108 -7.87 -15.46 7.13
CA VAL A 108 -7.61 -15.05 5.75
C VAL A 108 -8.26 -16.05 4.81
N TRP A 109 -8.98 -15.55 3.82
CA TRP A 109 -9.49 -16.33 2.70
C TRP A 109 -8.72 -15.92 1.45
N ALA A 110 -8.09 -16.87 0.77
CA ALA A 110 -7.36 -16.67 -0.47
C ALA A 110 -7.80 -17.74 -1.47
N GLY A 111 -8.72 -17.39 -2.38
CA GLY A 111 -9.35 -18.36 -3.26
C GLY A 111 -10.03 -19.50 -2.48
N PRO A 112 -9.66 -20.78 -2.68
CA PRO A 112 -10.23 -21.90 -1.95
C PRO A 112 -9.65 -22.09 -0.54
N GLU A 113 -8.54 -21.41 -0.22
CA GLU A 113 -7.85 -21.59 1.05
C GLU A 113 -8.43 -20.70 2.15
N LEU A 114 -8.53 -21.28 3.35
CA LEU A 114 -8.94 -20.58 4.56
C LEU A 114 -7.91 -20.89 5.64
N ILE A 115 -7.25 -19.84 6.13
CA ILE A 115 -6.15 -19.96 7.09
C ILE A 115 -6.43 -19.04 8.28
N VAL A 116 -6.15 -19.51 9.48
CA VAL A 116 -6.20 -18.68 10.70
C VAL A 116 -4.76 -18.44 11.16
N LEU A 117 -4.40 -17.17 11.29
CA LEU A 117 -3.08 -16.73 11.75
C LEU A 117 -3.22 -16.10 13.14
N HIS A 118 -2.32 -16.45 14.04
CA HIS A 118 -2.25 -15.93 15.41
C HIS A 118 -1.09 -14.95 15.56
N ALA A 119 -1.11 -14.15 16.62
CA ALA A 119 -0.01 -13.24 16.94
C ALA A 119 1.36 -13.94 16.92
N GLY A 120 2.31 -13.37 16.18
CA GLY A 120 3.64 -13.94 15.92
C GLY A 120 3.74 -14.73 14.61
N ASP A 121 2.62 -15.20 14.05
CA ASP A 121 2.64 -15.93 12.79
C ASP A 121 2.93 -15.01 11.60
N THR A 122 3.61 -15.58 10.61
CA THR A 122 3.85 -14.97 9.31
C THR A 122 3.41 -15.92 8.21
N ALA A 123 2.65 -15.43 7.24
CA ALA A 123 2.23 -16.20 6.08
C ALA A 123 2.57 -15.44 4.79
N VAL A 124 2.93 -16.18 3.74
CA VAL A 124 3.14 -15.66 2.39
C VAL A 124 2.09 -16.31 1.50
N LEU A 125 1.26 -15.50 0.86
CA LEU A 125 0.15 -15.98 0.04
C LEU A 125 0.28 -15.40 -1.37
N GLU A 126 -0.02 -16.22 -2.37
CA GLU A 126 -0.21 -15.74 -3.74
C GLU A 126 -1.64 -15.17 -3.84
N MET A 127 -1.74 -13.89 -4.19
CA MET A 127 -3.01 -13.14 -4.13
C MET A 127 -3.53 -12.76 -5.51
N ASP A 128 -3.29 -13.62 -6.50
CA ASP A 128 -3.92 -13.54 -7.82
C ASP A 128 -5.34 -14.13 -7.86
N THR A 129 -5.91 -14.35 -6.67
CA THR A 129 -7.31 -14.72 -6.44
C THR A 129 -8.01 -13.67 -5.58
N GLU A 130 -9.34 -13.63 -5.63
CA GLU A 130 -10.12 -12.86 -4.67
C GLU A 130 -9.77 -13.27 -3.24
N HIS A 131 -9.64 -12.29 -2.36
CA HIS A 131 -9.27 -12.53 -0.98
C HIS A 131 -9.96 -11.55 -0.04
N ARG A 132 -10.05 -11.94 1.22
CA ARG A 132 -10.49 -11.09 2.33
C ARG A 132 -9.82 -11.56 3.60
N PHE A 133 -9.85 -10.74 4.64
CA PHE A 133 -9.47 -11.16 5.97
C PHE A 133 -10.37 -10.56 7.04
N ALA A 134 -10.51 -11.26 8.16
CA ALA A 134 -11.43 -10.87 9.23
C ALA A 134 -10.88 -11.19 10.61
N ASN A 135 -11.30 -10.38 11.57
CA ASN A 135 -11.17 -10.66 12.98
C ASN A 135 -12.52 -11.18 13.50
N GLU A 136 -12.66 -12.49 13.60
CA GLU A 136 -13.85 -13.13 14.17
C GLU A 136 -13.78 -13.26 15.71
N GLY A 137 -12.70 -12.73 16.31
CA GLY A 137 -12.47 -12.75 17.74
C GLY A 137 -13.22 -11.67 18.52
N ARG A 138 -13.08 -11.72 19.85
CA ARG A 138 -13.67 -10.75 20.80
C ARG A 138 -12.73 -9.62 21.20
N LYS A 139 -11.48 -9.64 20.72
CA LYS A 139 -10.45 -8.62 20.97
C LYS A 139 -9.98 -8.06 19.63
N PRO A 140 -9.47 -6.82 19.58
CA PRO A 140 -8.88 -6.28 18.35
C PRO A 140 -7.77 -7.19 17.82
N ALA A 141 -7.63 -7.21 16.50
CA ALA A 141 -6.50 -7.83 15.83
C ALA A 141 -5.71 -6.77 15.06
N ARG A 142 -4.40 -6.97 14.95
CA ARG A 142 -3.51 -6.04 14.25
C ARG A 142 -2.46 -6.82 13.48
N LEU A 143 -2.19 -6.39 12.26
CA LEU A 143 -1.25 -7.05 11.36
C LEU A 143 -0.47 -6.05 10.53
N ILE A 144 0.72 -6.46 10.10
CA ILE A 144 1.46 -5.85 9.00
C ILE A 144 1.17 -6.68 7.75
N LEU A 145 0.92 -5.99 6.64
CA LEU A 145 0.78 -6.57 5.33
C LEU A 145 1.82 -5.95 4.40
N LEU A 146 2.67 -6.78 3.82
CA LEU A 146 3.57 -6.40 2.75
C LEU A 146 3.00 -6.91 1.43
N VAL A 147 2.66 -6.01 0.52
CA VAL A 147 2.22 -6.35 -0.83
C VAL A 147 3.42 -6.24 -1.76
N VAL A 148 3.73 -7.33 -2.46
CA VAL A 148 4.80 -7.46 -3.44
C VAL A 148 4.17 -7.78 -4.79
N ALA A 149 3.89 -6.74 -5.57
CA ALA A 149 3.38 -6.86 -6.92
C ALA A 149 4.55 -6.91 -7.93
N PRO A 150 4.49 -7.77 -8.96
CA PRO A 150 5.51 -7.81 -9.99
C PRO A 150 5.52 -6.49 -10.76
N MET A 151 6.73 -6.02 -11.10
CA MET A 151 6.91 -4.90 -12.03
C MET A 151 6.54 -5.34 -13.45
N LYS A 152 6.22 -4.40 -14.34
CA LYS A 152 5.97 -4.72 -15.76
C LYS A 152 7.27 -5.05 -16.47
#